data_AF-A0A1F3Y5Y0-F1
#
_entry.id   AF-A0A1F3Y5Y0-F1
#
_cell.length_a   1.000
_cell.length_b   1.000
_cell.length_c   1.000
_cell.angle_alpha   90.00
_cell.angle_beta   90.00
_cell.angle_gamma   90.00
#
_symmetry.space_group_name_H-M   'P 1'
#
loop_
_entity.id
_entity.type
_entity.pdbx_description
1 polymer ?
#
loop_
_entity_poly.entity_id
_entity_poly.type
_entity_poly.pdbx_seq_one_letter_code
_entity_poly.pdbx_strand_id
1 'polypeptide(L)'
;MKRGRPKGRSNDKRSFGPLGDLIRKHRLEKKLGLLEVAKACKCSVQFISNIEHGRAPLPWDKIDMLAAYLKVPAETLRSANLSIRSDFRSFVNPARGKKIVTSPSMMNGLADAASIMSATTRDQQLCDLINRYQSANPAMRKRFLKTAMRMLAN
;
A
#
# COMPACT_ATOMS: atom_id res chain seq x y z
N MET A 1 -12.14 30.82 -29.72
CA MET A 1 -12.16 30.25 -28.34
C MET A 1 -11.52 28.85 -28.38
N LYS A 2 -10.31 28.68 -27.82
CA LYS A 2 -9.65 27.36 -27.81
C LYS A 2 -10.42 26.40 -26.89
N ARG A 3 -11.28 25.56 -27.48
CA ARG A 3 -11.97 24.46 -26.79
C ARG A 3 -10.94 23.38 -26.48
N GLY A 4 -10.20 23.57 -25.38
CA GLY A 4 -9.32 22.52 -24.85
C GLY A 4 -10.16 21.30 -24.46
N ARG A 5 -9.59 20.10 -24.69
CA ARG A 5 -10.12 18.81 -24.23
C ARG A 5 -10.66 18.96 -22.79
N PRO A 6 -11.88 18.47 -22.47
CA PRO A 6 -12.44 18.60 -21.12
C PRO A 6 -11.42 18.10 -20.10
N LYS A 7 -10.92 19.02 -19.27
CA LYS A 7 -9.75 18.79 -18.41
C LYS A 7 -10.08 17.71 -17.37
N GLY A 8 -9.53 16.50 -17.54
CA GLY A 8 -9.38 15.52 -16.47
C GLY A 8 -10.53 14.54 -16.21
N ARG A 9 -11.49 14.37 -17.14
CA ARG A 9 -12.38 13.19 -17.10
C ARG A 9 -11.77 12.08 -17.96
N SER A 10 -11.06 11.16 -17.32
CA SER A 10 -10.59 9.92 -17.94
C SER A 10 -11.75 8.91 -17.96
N ASN A 11 -12.16 8.48 -19.17
CA ASN A 11 -13.10 7.36 -19.37
C ASN A 11 -12.42 5.98 -19.23
N ASP A 12 -11.17 5.94 -18.78
CA ASP A 12 -10.45 4.68 -18.61
C ASP A 12 -11.13 3.83 -17.52
N LYS A 13 -11.42 2.57 -17.78
CA LYS A 13 -12.07 1.68 -16.80
C LYS A 13 -11.08 0.70 -16.16
N ARG A 14 -9.78 0.83 -16.49
CA ARG A 14 -8.74 -0.02 -15.93
C ARG A 14 -8.57 0.26 -14.44
N SER A 15 -8.45 -0.83 -13.67
CA SER A 15 -8.04 -0.83 -12.28
C SER A 15 -6.52 -0.76 -12.22
N PHE A 16 -5.98 0.12 -11.39
CA PHE A 16 -4.53 0.33 -11.24
C PHE A 16 -4.04 0.08 -9.80
N GLY A 17 -4.89 -0.53 -8.98
CA GLY A 17 -4.58 -0.90 -7.61
C GLY A 17 -5.42 -0.13 -6.58
N PRO A 18 -5.38 -0.57 -5.31
CA PRO A 18 -6.35 -0.15 -4.30
C PRO A 18 -6.31 1.36 -4.03
N LEU A 19 -5.12 1.98 -3.99
CA LEU A 19 -4.99 3.42 -3.77
C LEU A 19 -5.48 4.23 -4.97
N GLY A 20 -5.02 3.88 -6.17
CA GLY A 20 -5.33 4.63 -7.39
C GLY A 20 -6.82 4.60 -7.70
N ASP A 21 -7.43 3.41 -7.57
CA ASP A 21 -8.85 3.21 -7.78
C ASP A 21 -9.70 3.93 -6.73
N LEU A 22 -9.29 3.91 -5.46
CA LEU A 22 -9.97 4.63 -4.37
C LEU A 22 -9.99 6.13 -4.63
N ILE A 23 -8.83 6.72 -4.95
CA ILE A 23 -8.70 8.15 -5.25
C ILE A 23 -9.56 8.52 -6.45
N ARG A 24 -9.45 7.72 -7.52
CA ARG A 24 -10.17 7.96 -8.77
C ARG A 24 -11.68 7.86 -8.57
N LYS A 25 -12.17 6.86 -7.83
CA LYS A 25 -13.58 6.68 -7.51
C LYS A 25 -14.15 7.92 -6.82
N HIS A 26 -13.54 8.34 -5.71
CA HIS A 26 -14.01 9.50 -4.96
C HIS A 26 -13.90 10.82 -5.74
N ARG A 27 -12.87 10.96 -6.57
CA ARG A 27 -12.74 12.11 -7.47
C ARG A 27 -13.89 12.16 -8.48
N LEU A 28 -14.23 11.04 -9.11
CA LEU A 28 -15.29 10.96 -10.11
C LEU A 28 -16.69 11.11 -9.49
N GLU A 29 -16.95 10.53 -8.32
CA GLU A 29 -18.20 10.71 -7.55
C GLU A 29 -18.48 12.19 -7.28
N LYS A 30 -17.43 12.95 -6.95
CA LYS A 30 -17.52 14.40 -6.73
C LYS A 30 -17.44 15.24 -8.00
N LYS A 31 -17.39 14.61 -9.17
CA LYS A 31 -17.25 15.27 -10.49
C LYS A 31 -16.01 16.18 -10.59
N LEU A 32 -14.96 15.89 -9.82
CA LEU A 32 -13.73 16.67 -9.77
C LEU A 32 -12.79 16.33 -10.94
N GLY A 33 -12.17 17.36 -11.52
CA GLY A 33 -11.07 17.19 -12.47
C GLY A 33 -9.74 16.95 -11.75
N LEU A 34 -8.78 16.31 -12.43
CA LEU A 34 -7.42 16.13 -11.92
C LEU A 34 -6.75 17.45 -11.54
N LEU A 35 -7.02 18.53 -12.30
CA LEU A 35 -6.48 19.86 -12.05
C LEU A 35 -6.96 20.46 -10.71
N GLU A 36 -8.22 20.23 -10.36
CA GLU A 36 -8.79 20.72 -9.10
C GLU A 36 -8.17 20.01 -7.90
N VAL A 37 -8.03 18.68 -7.98
CA VAL A 37 -7.37 17.88 -6.94
C VAL A 37 -5.90 18.28 -6.79
N ALA A 38 -5.20 18.46 -7.91
CA ALA A 38 -3.80 18.84 -7.93
C ALA A 38 -3.56 20.21 -7.27
N LYS A 39 -4.42 21.20 -7.56
CA LYS A 39 -4.41 22.53 -6.93
C LYS A 39 -4.63 22.43 -5.42
N ALA A 40 -5.66 21.69 -4.99
CA ALA A 40 -5.96 21.53 -3.56
C ALA A 40 -4.80 20.88 -2.78
N CYS A 41 -4.11 19.92 -3.40
CA CYS A 41 -2.99 19.21 -2.78
C CYS A 41 -1.61 19.84 -3.03
N LYS A 42 -1.57 21.04 -3.63
CA LYS A 42 -0.35 21.78 -3.99
C LYS A 42 0.67 20.87 -4.70
N CYS A 43 0.23 20.23 -5.79
CA CYS A 43 1.04 19.30 -6.57
C CYS A 43 0.70 19.39 -8.07
N SER A 44 1.48 18.71 -8.90
CA SER A 44 1.24 18.71 -10.35
C SER A 44 0.09 17.78 -10.76
N VAL A 45 -0.56 18.08 -11.87
CA VAL A 45 -1.60 17.21 -12.45
C VAL A 45 -1.02 15.82 -12.78
N GLN A 46 0.21 15.79 -13.29
CA GLN A 46 0.92 14.55 -13.61
C GLN A 46 1.13 13.69 -12.37
N PHE A 47 1.40 14.30 -11.22
CA PHE A 47 1.60 13.59 -9.96
C PHE A 47 0.33 12.85 -9.52
N ILE A 48 -0.83 13.53 -9.51
CA ILE A 48 -2.11 12.87 -9.20
C ILE A 48 -2.43 11.78 -10.22
N SER A 49 -2.19 12.05 -11.51
CA SER A 49 -2.37 11.04 -12.56
C SER A 49 -1.50 9.81 -12.32
N ASN A 50 -0.22 9.97 -11.99
CA ASN A 50 0.67 8.83 -11.73
C ASN A 50 0.20 8.00 -10.52
N ILE A 51 -0.34 8.63 -9.48
CA ILE A 51 -0.89 7.92 -8.32
C ILE A 51 -2.15 7.15 -8.72
N GLU A 52 -3.08 7.77 -9.45
CA GLU A 52 -4.31 7.10 -9.93
C GLU A 52 -4.00 5.90 -10.83
N HIS A 53 -2.88 5.93 -11.56
CA HIS A 53 -2.46 4.83 -12.43
C HIS A 53 -1.46 3.88 -11.78
N GLY A 54 -1.27 3.95 -10.46
CA GLY A 54 -0.39 3.05 -9.72
C GLY A 54 1.09 3.14 -10.13
N ARG A 55 1.52 4.25 -10.73
CA ARG A 55 2.91 4.50 -11.15
C ARG A 55 3.75 5.19 -10.07
N ALA A 56 3.10 5.77 -9.06
CA ALA A 56 3.76 6.43 -7.95
C ALA A 56 2.97 6.19 -6.65
N PRO A 57 3.64 5.91 -5.52
CA PRO A 57 2.99 5.91 -4.21
C PRO A 57 2.66 7.35 -3.76
N LEU A 58 1.69 7.49 -2.87
CA LEU A 58 1.33 8.77 -2.26
C LEU A 58 2.33 9.09 -1.11
N PRO A 59 3.00 10.25 -1.10
CA PRO A 59 3.82 10.69 0.02
C PRO A 59 2.96 10.89 1.28
N TRP A 60 3.50 10.52 2.44
CA TRP A 60 2.79 10.61 3.74
C TRP A 60 2.29 12.04 4.01
N ASP A 61 3.13 13.04 3.74
CA ASP A 61 2.82 14.46 3.98
C ASP A 61 1.61 14.98 3.18
N LYS A 62 1.24 14.29 2.09
CA LYS A 62 0.12 14.69 1.23
C LYS A 62 -1.16 13.90 1.49
N ILE A 63 -1.12 12.87 2.34
CA ILE A 63 -2.29 12.03 2.61
C ILE A 63 -3.41 12.84 3.25
N ASP A 64 -3.11 13.60 4.29
CA ASP A 64 -4.15 14.31 5.05
C ASP A 64 -4.81 15.41 4.19
N MET A 65 -4.05 16.10 3.34
CA MET A 65 -4.59 17.07 2.38
C MET A 65 -5.52 16.41 1.35
N LEU A 66 -5.10 15.27 0.80
CA LEU A 66 -5.90 14.53 -0.18
C LEU A 66 -7.15 13.95 0.48
N ALA A 67 -7.03 13.43 1.70
CA ALA A 67 -8.12 12.89 2.52
C ALA A 67 -9.18 13.96 2.81
N ALA A 68 -8.76 15.14 3.26
CA ALA A 68 -9.65 16.26 3.54
C ALA A 68 -10.40 16.71 2.27
N TYR A 69 -9.71 16.85 1.14
CA TYR A 69 -10.31 17.30 -0.10
C TYR A 69 -11.25 16.25 -0.72
N LEU A 70 -10.83 14.99 -0.74
CA LEU A 70 -11.63 13.87 -1.23
C LEU A 70 -12.69 13.40 -0.21
N LYS A 71 -12.72 13.97 1.01
CA LYS A 71 -13.60 13.54 2.13
C LYS A 71 -13.55 12.03 2.34
N VAL A 72 -12.34 11.48 2.30
CA VAL A 72 -12.06 10.06 2.56
C VAL A 72 -11.34 10.00 3.91
N PRO A 73 -11.63 9.03 4.78
CA PRO A 73 -10.87 8.86 6.02
C PRO A 73 -9.37 8.70 5.69
N ALA A 74 -8.52 9.48 6.37
CA ALA A 74 -7.08 9.43 6.15
C ALA A 74 -6.55 8.00 6.34
N GLU A 75 -7.08 7.26 7.29
CA GLU A 75 -6.69 5.87 7.57
C GLU A 75 -6.93 4.93 6.38
N THR A 76 -8.06 5.09 5.68
CA THR A 76 -8.34 4.30 4.46
C THR A 76 -7.31 4.58 3.37
N LEU A 77 -6.91 5.84 3.19
CA LEU A 77 -5.86 6.22 2.24
C LEU A 77 -4.48 5.70 2.66
N ARG A 78 -4.15 5.73 3.97
CA ARG A 78 -2.88 5.19 4.50
C ARG A 78 -2.77 3.69 4.25
N SER A 79 -3.81 2.92 4.58
CA SER A 79 -3.86 1.48 4.36
C SER A 79 -3.74 1.11 2.88
N ALA A 80 -4.47 1.80 2.01
CA ALA A 80 -4.37 1.61 0.56
C ALA A 80 -2.99 1.97 0.01
N ASN A 81 -2.36 3.03 0.53
CA ASN A 81 -1.02 3.45 0.13
C ASN A 81 0.06 2.46 0.60
N LEU A 82 -0.10 1.86 1.78
CA LEU A 82 0.82 0.85 2.27
C LEU A 82 0.82 -0.41 1.39
N SER A 83 -0.37 -0.86 0.96
CA SER A 83 -0.53 -1.99 0.02
C SER A 83 0.23 -1.76 -1.29
N ILE A 84 0.19 -0.55 -1.82
CA ILE A 84 0.95 -0.22 -3.04
C ILE A 84 2.46 -0.22 -2.76
N ARG A 85 2.91 0.34 -1.62
CA ARG A 85 4.33 0.42 -1.29
C ARG A 85 4.98 -0.95 -1.05
N SER A 86 4.27 -1.93 -0.52
CA SER A 86 4.76 -3.32 -0.44
C SER A 86 5.02 -3.90 -1.83
N ASP A 87 4.14 -3.61 -2.79
CA ASP A 87 4.30 -4.06 -4.18
C ASP A 87 5.47 -3.33 -4.85
N PHE A 88 5.60 -2.00 -4.68
CA PHE A 88 6.73 -1.23 -5.20
C PHE A 88 8.09 -1.69 -4.64
N ARG A 89 8.17 -2.08 -3.36
CA ARG A 89 9.43 -2.55 -2.76
C ARG A 89 9.95 -3.83 -3.44
N SER A 90 9.05 -4.64 -3.98
CA SER A 90 9.41 -5.83 -4.76
C SER A 90 10.02 -5.49 -6.13
N PHE A 91 9.74 -4.29 -6.67
CA PHE A 91 10.32 -3.78 -7.92
C PHE A 91 11.60 -2.96 -7.73
N VAL A 92 11.73 -2.19 -6.63
CA VAL A 92 12.88 -1.30 -6.39
C VAL A 92 14.07 -2.04 -5.77
N ASN A 93 13.87 -3.23 -5.21
CA ASN A 93 14.93 -4.16 -4.85
C ASN A 93 14.82 -5.42 -5.73
N PRO A 94 15.59 -5.55 -6.83
CA PRO A 94 15.65 -6.78 -7.61
C PRO A 94 16.42 -7.90 -6.89
N ALA A 95 16.63 -7.80 -5.57
CA ALA A 95 17.22 -8.85 -4.77
C ALA A 95 16.13 -9.84 -4.33
N ARG A 96 15.92 -10.84 -5.19
CA ARG A 96 15.26 -12.13 -4.95
C ARG A 96 13.74 -12.10 -4.93
N GLY A 97 13.16 -12.48 -6.06
CA GLY A 97 11.76 -12.85 -6.18
C GLY A 97 11.37 -14.01 -5.27
N LYS A 98 10.18 -13.89 -4.69
CA LYS A 98 9.23 -14.97 -4.44
C LYS A 98 7.84 -14.34 -4.41
N LYS A 99 6.98 -14.76 -5.34
CA LYS A 99 5.58 -14.34 -5.43
C LYS A 99 4.85 -14.85 -4.18
N ILE A 100 4.38 -13.95 -3.31
CA ILE A 100 3.39 -14.31 -2.30
C ILE A 100 2.03 -13.96 -2.89
N VAL A 101 1.26 -14.99 -3.22
CA VAL A 101 -0.14 -14.87 -3.59
C VAL A 101 -0.91 -14.81 -2.28
N THR A 102 -1.45 -13.65 -1.93
CA THR A 102 -2.45 -13.52 -0.86
C THR A 102 -3.77 -13.13 -1.52
N SER A 103 -4.65 -14.11 -1.67
CA SER A 103 -6.06 -13.90 -1.99
C SER A 103 -6.77 -13.25 -0.78
N PRO A 104 -7.65 -12.25 -1.01
CA PRO A 104 -8.45 -11.66 0.05
C PRO A 104 -9.73 -12.47 0.20
N SER A 105 -9.78 -13.36 1.20
CA SER A 105 -11.00 -14.07 1.57
C SER A 105 -10.92 -14.45 3.04
N MET A 106 -12.04 -14.27 3.75
CA MET A 106 -12.30 -14.66 5.15
C MET A 106 -11.97 -13.61 6.23
N MET A 107 -12.55 -12.41 6.11
CA MET A 107 -13.10 -11.73 7.30
C MET A 107 -14.52 -12.28 7.47
N ASN A 108 -14.70 -13.26 8.36
CA ASN A 108 -16.01 -13.62 8.88
C ASN A 108 -15.84 -14.38 10.20
N GLY A 109 -16.62 -14.00 11.20
CA GLY A 109 -16.93 -14.84 12.34
C GLY A 109 -16.24 -14.41 13.62
N LEU A 110 -17.07 -13.90 14.51
CA LEU A 110 -16.83 -13.66 15.94
C LEU A 110 -16.57 -15.00 16.67
N ALA A 111 -15.46 -15.66 16.34
CA ALA A 111 -15.04 -16.90 16.95
C ALA A 111 -13.58 -16.76 17.36
N ASP A 112 -13.39 -16.80 18.67
CA ASP A 112 -12.19 -17.29 19.32
C ASP A 112 -11.13 -16.24 19.68
N ALA A 113 -11.32 -15.63 20.85
CA ALA A 113 -10.31 -14.83 21.53
C ALA A 113 -8.99 -15.61 21.69
N ALA A 114 -9.01 -16.94 21.77
CA ALA A 114 -7.80 -17.76 21.79
C ALA A 114 -7.07 -17.78 20.43
N SER A 115 -7.80 -17.72 19.32
CA SER A 115 -7.23 -17.64 17.97
C SER A 115 -6.64 -16.25 17.71
N ILE A 116 -7.30 -15.20 18.19
CA ILE A 116 -6.77 -13.82 18.19
C ILE A 116 -5.52 -13.75 19.08
N MET A 117 -5.56 -14.24 20.32
CA MET A 117 -4.40 -14.25 21.22
C MET A 117 -3.25 -15.08 20.66
N SER A 118 -3.53 -16.20 19.98
CA SER A 118 -2.51 -17.02 19.32
C SER A 118 -1.92 -16.31 18.09
N ALA A 119 -2.72 -15.58 17.32
CA ALA A 119 -2.25 -14.75 16.22
C ALA A 119 -1.39 -13.58 16.75
N THR A 120 -1.87 -12.85 17.76
CA THR A 120 -1.15 -11.75 18.40
C THR A 120 0.15 -12.23 19.07
N THR A 121 0.16 -13.42 19.68
CA THR A 121 1.37 -14.00 20.28
C THR A 121 2.37 -14.40 19.21
N ARG A 122 1.92 -14.99 18.08
CA ARG A 122 2.79 -15.28 16.93
C ARG A 122 3.37 -14.00 16.34
N ASP A 123 2.58 -12.94 16.26
CA ASP A 123 3.04 -11.64 15.79
C ASP A 123 4.07 -11.03 16.75
N GLN A 124 3.87 -11.13 18.07
CA GLN A 124 4.85 -10.67 19.06
C GLN A 124 6.16 -11.48 18.99
N GLN A 125 6.06 -12.81 18.91
CA GLN A 125 7.23 -13.69 18.77
C GLN A 125 8.00 -13.40 17.48
N LEU A 126 7.28 -13.12 16.38
CA LEU A 126 7.89 -12.73 15.11
C LEU A 126 8.56 -11.36 15.19
N CYS A 127 7.92 -10.36 15.80
CA CYS A 127 8.50 -9.05 16.04
C CYS A 127 9.79 -9.14 16.87
N ASP A 128 9.76 -9.90 17.97
CA ASP A 128 10.93 -10.11 18.83
C ASP A 128 12.07 -10.82 18.08
N LEU A 129 11.73 -11.82 17.26
CA LEU A 129 12.70 -12.53 16.43
C LEU A 129 13.35 -11.61 15.40
N ILE A 130 12.56 -10.76 14.73
CA ILE A 130 13.05 -9.76 13.77
C ILE A 130 13.99 -8.77 14.46
N ASN A 131 13.61 -8.26 15.63
CA ASN A 131 14.42 -7.32 16.40
C ASN A 131 15.76 -7.95 16.82
N ARG A 132 15.76 -9.19 17.31
CA ARG A 132 16.98 -9.94 17.66
C ARG A 132 17.86 -10.23 16.45
N TYR A 133 17.27 -10.54 15.30
CA TYR A 133 18.02 -10.74 14.07
C TYR A 133 18.69 -9.44 13.60
N GLN A 134 17.99 -8.31 13.72
CA GLN A 134 18.51 -6.99 13.36
C GLN A 134 19.63 -6.50 14.30
N SER A 135 19.59 -6.82 15.60
CA SER A 135 20.68 -6.45 16.52
C SER A 135 21.85 -7.43 16.52
N ALA A 136 21.68 -8.65 15.96
CA ALA A 136 22.72 -9.66 15.93
C ALA A 136 23.88 -9.36 14.96
N ASN A 137 25.07 -9.84 15.33
CA ASN A 137 26.27 -9.75 14.49
C ASN A 137 26.16 -10.60 13.20
N PRO A 138 26.96 -10.30 12.15
CA PRO A 138 26.86 -10.99 10.86
C PRO A 138 27.05 -12.51 10.92
N ALA A 139 27.92 -13.00 11.82
CA ALA A 139 28.18 -14.43 11.99
C ALA A 139 26.94 -15.16 12.55
N MET A 140 26.27 -14.58 13.53
CA MET A 140 25.03 -15.11 14.11
C MET A 140 23.88 -15.11 13.10
N ARG A 141 23.73 -14.04 12.31
CA ARG A 141 22.72 -13.99 11.24
C ARG A 141 22.89 -15.12 10.23
N LYS A 142 24.14 -15.41 9.83
CA LYS A 142 24.45 -16.50 8.91
C LYS A 142 24.11 -17.87 9.50
N ARG A 143 24.39 -18.09 10.79
CA ARG A 143 24.01 -19.34 11.50
C ARG A 143 22.50 -19.46 11.56
N PHE A 144 21.80 -18.40 11.97
CA PHE A 144 20.33 -18.37 12.03
C PHE A 144 19.70 -18.75 10.69
N LEU A 145 20.13 -18.13 9.59
CA LEU A 145 19.63 -18.44 8.25
C LEU A 145 19.89 -19.90 7.87
N LYS A 146 21.08 -20.44 8.16
CA LYS A 146 21.41 -21.84 7.88
C LYS A 146 20.48 -22.80 8.62
N THR A 147 20.19 -22.52 9.89
CA THR A 147 19.30 -23.35 10.71
C THR A 147 17.85 -23.24 10.23
N ALA A 148 17.37 -22.02 9.98
CA ALA A 148 16.01 -21.76 9.50
C ALA A 148 15.74 -22.46 8.16
N MET A 149 16.69 -22.36 7.21
CA MET A 149 16.58 -23.04 5.91
C MET A 149 16.57 -24.56 6.04
N ARG A 150 17.25 -25.13 7.04
CA ARG A 150 17.20 -26.57 7.33
C ARG A 150 15.84 -26.97 7.90
N MET A 151 15.28 -26.18 8.80
CA MET A 151 13.96 -26.44 9.39
C MET A 151 12.82 -26.37 8.37
N LEU A 152 12.94 -25.50 7.36
CA LEU A 152 11.95 -25.33 6.29
C LEU A 152 12.10 -26.36 5.14
N ALA A 153 13.14 -27.18 5.16
CA ALA A 153 13.41 -28.19 4.13
C ALA A 153 12.89 -29.60 4.50
N ASN A 154 12.24 -29.75 5.66
CA ASN A 154 11.46 -30.91 6.05
C ASN A 154 9.98 -30.69 5.70
#